data_AF-A0A7K9GWE8-F1
#
_entry.id   AF-A0A7K9GWE8-F1
#
_cell.length_a   1.000
_cell.length_b   1.000
_cell.length_c   1.000
_cell.angle_alpha   90.00
_cell.angle_beta   90.00
_cell.angle_gamma   90.00
#
_symmetry.space_group_name_H-M   'P 1'
#
loop_
_entity.id
_entity.type
_entity.pdbx_description
1 polymer ?
#
loop_
_entity_poly.entity_id
_entity_poly.type
_entity_poly.pdbx_seq_one_letter_code
_entity_poly.pdbx_strand_id
1 'polypeptide(L)'
;VDLDTARQELEEFIPHVKNISDSSVRKMAGRDLMRFKEFKKQGIAVKFGRFTQKENKQIRKNVEEFLELTGIDSAEKLLFTSRYPKDKYIIHRLKTEHQFWEKISEGIPRPWRLIYYRARKMFDPNNYKGRYTAEEKEQLKKYQALYGNDWKKISELMSRSNLSVAMKFSEIKSAINYGPWTEEETQKLMSAVKDVIRRKLITEDPSSLSSLEQSDRDLWIDREQLYQPLPWTEIETKVGSRYWRQCKQKWNSILTRKLTRGQKLYRGTNGLRTKITLIKRLYETKAEDASDVNWDEISNAIGDVPRAYVQTKFYRLKVSFVPLWKRRTFSEIIDYLYEKTLPDLEEKL
;
A
#
# COMPACT_ATOMS: atom_id res chain seq x y z
N VAL A 1 6.65 -29.76 -10.39
CA VAL A 1 5.92 -29.77 -9.11
C VAL A 1 4.45 -29.83 -9.43
N ASP A 2 3.75 -30.82 -8.89
CA ASP A 2 2.29 -30.89 -8.95
C ASP A 2 1.66 -29.60 -8.35
N LEU A 3 0.50 -29.18 -8.85
CA LEU A 3 -0.08 -27.89 -8.50
C LEU A 3 -0.47 -27.82 -7.01
N ASP A 4 -1.02 -28.89 -6.46
CA ASP A 4 -1.47 -28.93 -5.07
C ASP A 4 -0.27 -28.94 -4.14
N THR A 5 0.77 -29.69 -4.51
CA THR A 5 2.06 -29.65 -3.81
C THR A 5 2.66 -28.24 -3.83
N ALA A 6 2.69 -27.58 -4.98
CA ALA A 6 3.20 -26.22 -5.10
C ALA A 6 2.40 -25.21 -4.27
N ARG A 7 1.08 -25.41 -4.17
CA ARG A 7 0.17 -24.58 -3.37
C ARG A 7 0.47 -24.73 -1.88
N GLN A 8 0.59 -25.98 -1.39
CA GLN A 8 0.95 -26.28 -0.01
C GLN A 8 2.32 -25.70 0.38
N GLU A 9 3.34 -25.87 -0.46
CA GLU A 9 4.66 -25.32 -0.15
C GLU A 9 4.69 -23.77 -0.15
N LEU A 10 3.89 -23.13 -1.01
CA LEU A 10 3.80 -21.66 -1.05
C LEU A 10 3.01 -21.08 0.12
N GLU A 11 2.08 -21.83 0.73
CA GLU A 11 1.29 -21.37 1.89
C GLU A 11 2.17 -20.99 3.07
N GLU A 12 3.37 -21.59 3.18
CA GLU A 12 4.33 -21.24 4.21
C GLU A 12 4.87 -19.81 4.09
N PHE A 13 4.93 -19.28 2.87
CA PHE A 13 5.60 -18.01 2.56
C PHE A 13 4.65 -16.90 2.15
N ILE A 14 3.52 -17.26 1.55
CA ILE A 14 2.61 -16.35 0.90
C ILE A 14 1.25 -16.36 1.61
N PRO A 15 0.79 -15.22 2.12
CA PRO A 15 -0.55 -15.14 2.70
C PRO A 15 -1.64 -15.39 1.65
N HIS A 16 -2.68 -16.13 2.04
CA HIS A 16 -3.89 -16.37 1.24
C HIS A 16 -3.64 -16.97 -0.16
N VAL A 17 -2.64 -17.85 -0.31
CA VAL A 17 -2.36 -18.54 -1.60
C VAL A 17 -3.58 -19.23 -2.17
N LYS A 18 -4.47 -19.74 -1.31
CA LYS A 18 -5.70 -20.42 -1.71
C LYS A 18 -6.59 -19.57 -2.63
N ASN A 19 -6.53 -18.25 -2.50
CA ASN A 19 -7.32 -17.30 -3.28
C ASN A 19 -6.63 -16.88 -4.61
N ILE A 20 -5.42 -17.39 -4.87
CA ILE A 20 -4.63 -17.08 -6.06
C ILE A 20 -5.00 -18.05 -7.19
N SER A 21 -5.08 -17.54 -8.43
CA SER A 21 -5.34 -18.39 -9.60
C SER A 21 -4.22 -19.39 -9.87
N ASP A 22 -4.58 -20.58 -10.36
CA ASP A 22 -3.63 -21.67 -10.61
C ASP A 22 -2.48 -21.26 -11.53
N SER A 23 -2.77 -20.51 -12.59
CA SER A 23 -1.75 -19.96 -13.49
C SER A 23 -0.74 -19.08 -12.76
N SER A 24 -1.19 -18.33 -11.75
CA SER A 24 -0.33 -17.48 -10.94
C SER A 24 0.47 -18.28 -9.92
N VAL A 25 -0.14 -19.31 -9.30
CA VAL A 25 0.54 -20.25 -8.40
C VAL A 25 1.67 -20.96 -9.14
N ARG A 26 1.41 -21.55 -10.32
CA ARG A 26 2.45 -22.22 -11.14
C ARG A 26 3.62 -21.30 -11.47
N LYS A 27 3.34 -20.06 -11.89
CA LYS A 27 4.39 -19.07 -12.21
C LYS A 27 5.17 -18.63 -10.98
N MET A 28 4.54 -18.55 -9.82
CA MET A 28 5.20 -18.18 -8.57
C MET A 28 6.08 -19.34 -8.08
N ALA A 29 5.54 -20.55 -8.07
CA ALA A 29 6.26 -21.76 -7.69
C ALA A 29 7.54 -21.92 -8.52
N GLY A 30 7.46 -21.78 -9.84
CA GLY A 30 8.61 -21.92 -10.73
C GLY A 30 9.68 -20.82 -10.60
N ARG A 31 9.40 -19.67 -9.97
CA ARG A 31 10.31 -18.50 -9.97
C ARG A 31 10.77 -18.07 -8.58
N ASP A 32 9.94 -18.31 -7.57
CA ASP A 32 10.15 -17.82 -6.21
C ASP A 32 10.38 -18.94 -5.19
N LEU A 33 9.79 -20.13 -5.37
CA LEU A 33 9.73 -21.14 -4.31
C LEU A 33 11.12 -21.59 -3.83
N MET A 34 12.02 -21.87 -4.77
CA MET A 34 13.41 -22.23 -4.43
C MET A 34 14.13 -21.10 -3.70
N ARG A 35 13.97 -19.85 -4.15
CA ARG A 35 14.54 -18.67 -3.49
C ARG A 35 13.98 -18.47 -2.09
N PHE A 36 12.68 -18.71 -1.88
CA PHE A 36 12.05 -18.61 -0.56
C PHE A 36 12.54 -19.68 0.41
N LYS A 37 12.67 -20.94 -0.05
CA LYS A 37 13.27 -22.01 0.75
C LYS A 37 14.71 -21.65 1.15
N GLU A 38 15.48 -21.04 0.25
CA GLU A 38 16.84 -20.60 0.54
C GLU A 38 16.88 -19.43 1.54
N PHE A 39 16.03 -18.42 1.38
CA PHE A 39 15.90 -17.35 2.37
C PHE A 39 15.52 -17.89 3.75
N LYS A 40 14.60 -18.85 3.82
CA LYS A 40 14.22 -19.51 5.08
C LYS A 40 15.41 -20.19 5.75
N LYS A 41 16.24 -20.91 5.00
CA LYS A 41 17.47 -21.55 5.53
C LYS A 41 18.45 -20.52 6.11
N GLN A 42 18.49 -19.32 5.53
CA GLN A 42 19.30 -18.20 6.00
C GLN A 42 18.62 -17.38 7.11
N GLY A 43 17.44 -17.80 7.60
CA GLY A 43 16.67 -17.05 8.61
C GLY A 43 16.00 -15.78 8.10
N ILE A 44 15.89 -15.61 6.77
CA ILE A 44 15.30 -14.42 6.13
C ILE A 44 13.84 -14.72 5.77
N ALA A 45 12.92 -13.97 6.37
CA ALA A 45 11.50 -14.05 6.04
C ALA A 45 11.16 -13.35 4.71
N VAL A 46 10.17 -13.88 3.99
CA VAL A 46 9.62 -13.24 2.78
C VAL A 46 8.84 -11.98 3.19
N LYS A 47 9.17 -10.84 2.58
CA LYS A 47 8.65 -9.52 2.95
C LYS A 47 7.56 -9.03 2.00
N PHE A 48 6.58 -8.32 2.57
CA PHE A 48 5.50 -7.65 1.83
C PHE A 48 5.47 -6.13 2.13
N GLY A 49 4.67 -5.36 1.39
CA GLY A 49 4.55 -3.91 1.62
C GLY A 49 5.61 -3.05 0.93
N ARG A 50 6.16 -2.06 1.66
CA ARG A 50 7.07 -1.05 1.09
C ARG A 50 8.46 -1.63 0.87
N PHE A 51 9.05 -1.32 -0.29
CA PHE A 51 10.43 -1.68 -0.61
C PHE A 51 11.42 -0.77 0.10
N THR A 52 12.41 -1.37 0.76
CA THR A 52 13.50 -0.65 1.45
C THR A 52 14.47 -0.04 0.44
N GLN A 53 15.36 0.83 0.90
CA GLN A 53 16.42 1.39 0.04
C GLN A 53 17.41 0.31 -0.42
N LYS A 54 17.76 -0.65 0.45
CA LYS A 54 18.63 -1.79 0.13
C LYS A 54 18.02 -2.61 -1.02
N GLU A 55 16.74 -2.94 -0.93
CA GLU A 55 16.03 -3.66 -2.00
C GLU A 55 15.96 -2.87 -3.31
N ASN A 56 15.71 -1.56 -3.24
CA ASN A 56 15.71 -0.72 -4.45
C ASN A 56 17.09 -0.65 -5.11
N LYS A 57 18.18 -0.63 -4.33
CA LYS A 57 19.54 -0.69 -4.88
C LYS A 57 19.78 -2.04 -5.56
N GLN A 58 19.36 -3.15 -4.95
CA GLN A 58 19.48 -4.48 -5.54
C GLN A 58 18.69 -4.60 -6.85
N ILE A 59 17.46 -4.05 -6.92
CA ILE A 59 16.68 -4.03 -8.17
C ILE A 59 17.43 -3.29 -9.29
N ARG A 60 18.10 -2.18 -8.98
CA ARG A 60 18.88 -1.45 -9.99
C ARG A 60 20.04 -2.29 -10.51
N LYS A 61 20.82 -2.84 -9.58
CA LYS A 61 21.93 -3.74 -9.89
C LYS A 61 21.50 -4.91 -10.77
N ASN A 62 20.45 -5.64 -10.38
CA ASN A 62 19.96 -6.79 -11.15
C ASN A 62 19.48 -6.39 -12.57
N VAL A 63 18.92 -5.19 -12.72
CA VAL A 63 18.52 -4.67 -14.04
C VAL A 63 19.75 -4.31 -14.87
N GLU A 64 20.73 -3.61 -14.29
CA GLU A 64 21.98 -3.22 -14.95
C GLU A 64 22.75 -4.45 -15.45
N GLU A 65 22.96 -5.46 -14.59
CA GLU A 65 23.61 -6.72 -14.96
C GLU A 65 22.87 -7.46 -16.08
N PHE A 66 21.54 -7.43 -16.08
CA PHE A 66 20.76 -8.05 -17.14
C PHE A 66 20.91 -7.31 -18.48
N LEU A 67 20.99 -5.97 -18.45
CA LEU A 67 21.22 -5.17 -19.65
C LEU A 67 22.63 -5.45 -20.21
N GLU A 68 23.64 -5.51 -19.36
CA GLU A 68 25.02 -5.86 -19.74
C GLU A 68 25.11 -7.26 -20.37
N LEU A 69 24.46 -8.24 -19.76
CA LEU A 69 24.43 -9.62 -20.25
C LEU A 69 23.77 -9.76 -21.64
N THR A 70 22.72 -8.97 -21.90
CA THR A 70 21.85 -9.15 -23.08
C THR A 70 22.08 -8.12 -24.18
N GLY A 71 22.82 -7.05 -23.89
CA GLY A 71 23.02 -5.94 -24.81
C GLY A 71 21.75 -5.12 -25.10
N ILE A 72 20.69 -5.24 -24.29
CA ILE A 72 19.48 -4.44 -24.47
C ILE A 72 19.78 -2.97 -24.13
N ASP A 73 19.47 -2.06 -25.06
CA ASP A 73 19.89 -0.66 -24.99
C ASP A 73 19.47 0.11 -23.71
N SER A 74 18.33 -0.25 -23.10
CA SER A 74 17.83 0.47 -21.93
C SER A 74 16.90 -0.33 -21.04
N ALA A 75 16.86 0.05 -19.76
CA ALA A 75 15.88 -0.45 -18.79
C ALA A 75 14.44 -0.19 -19.22
N GLU A 76 14.19 0.89 -19.98
CA GLU A 76 12.86 1.18 -20.52
C GLU A 76 12.46 0.14 -21.56
N LYS A 77 13.32 -0.19 -22.54
CA LYS A 77 13.04 -1.25 -23.52
C LYS A 77 12.80 -2.59 -22.84
N LEU A 78 13.65 -2.91 -21.86
CA LEU A 78 13.56 -4.13 -21.06
C LEU A 78 12.22 -4.20 -20.31
N LEU A 79 11.80 -3.15 -19.60
CA LEU A 79 10.64 -3.20 -18.71
C LEU A 79 9.32 -2.81 -19.39
N PHE A 80 9.37 -2.01 -20.44
CA PHE A 80 8.22 -1.48 -21.20
C PHE A 80 8.25 -1.93 -22.67
N THR A 81 8.60 -3.20 -22.89
CA THR A 81 8.77 -3.83 -24.21
C THR A 81 7.59 -3.55 -25.18
N SER A 82 6.37 -3.35 -24.68
CA SER A 82 5.22 -3.01 -25.52
C SER A 82 5.32 -1.66 -26.23
N ARG A 83 6.16 -0.73 -25.75
CA ARG A 83 6.42 0.58 -26.37
C ARG A 83 7.38 0.48 -27.58
N TYR A 84 8.02 -0.69 -27.77
CA TYR A 84 9.00 -0.93 -28.82
C TYR A 84 8.60 -2.15 -29.67
N PRO A 85 7.62 -2.01 -30.58
CA PRO A 85 7.11 -3.15 -31.36
C PRO A 85 8.18 -3.86 -32.20
N LYS A 86 9.16 -3.11 -32.75
CA LYS A 86 10.26 -3.66 -33.56
C LYS A 86 11.17 -4.59 -32.75
N ASP A 87 11.49 -4.22 -31.52
CA ASP A 87 12.41 -4.97 -30.66
C ASP A 87 11.68 -6.02 -29.80
N LYS A 88 10.33 -6.03 -29.83
CA LYS A 88 9.49 -6.81 -28.92
C LYS A 88 9.86 -8.29 -28.93
N TYR A 89 9.98 -8.91 -30.11
CA TYR A 89 10.27 -10.33 -30.23
C TYR A 89 11.64 -10.68 -29.63
N ILE A 90 12.68 -9.94 -30.02
CA ILE A 90 14.06 -10.13 -29.55
C ILE A 90 14.14 -10.00 -28.03
N ILE A 91 13.52 -8.97 -27.45
CA ILE A 91 13.51 -8.76 -25.99
C ILE A 91 12.79 -9.90 -25.26
N HIS A 92 11.68 -10.44 -25.79
CA HIS A 92 11.01 -11.59 -25.16
C HIS A 92 11.85 -12.87 -25.23
N ARG A 93 12.55 -13.08 -26.34
CA ARG A 93 13.48 -14.21 -26.51
C ARG A 93 14.60 -14.12 -25.46
N LEU A 94 15.31 -12.98 -25.39
CA LEU A 94 16.39 -12.75 -24.43
C LEU A 94 15.93 -12.90 -22.96
N LYS A 95 14.72 -12.42 -22.63
CA LYS A 95 14.14 -12.62 -21.29
C LYS A 95 13.93 -14.09 -20.94
N THR A 96 13.63 -14.92 -21.94
CA THR A 96 13.40 -16.34 -21.75
C THR A 96 14.73 -17.09 -21.67
N GLU A 97 15.63 -16.84 -22.61
CA GLU A 97 16.97 -17.44 -22.67
C GLU A 97 17.79 -17.19 -21.40
N HIS A 98 17.73 -15.97 -20.86
CA HIS A 98 18.50 -15.57 -19.68
C HIS A 98 17.68 -15.52 -18.38
N GLN A 99 16.53 -16.19 -18.35
CA GLN A 99 15.69 -16.32 -17.14
C GLN A 99 15.45 -14.99 -16.39
N PHE A 100 15.05 -13.94 -17.13
CA PHE A 100 14.93 -12.56 -16.62
C PHE A 100 14.21 -12.45 -15.27
N TRP A 101 13.16 -13.23 -15.06
CA TRP A 101 12.35 -13.18 -13.84
C TRP A 101 13.10 -13.65 -12.59
N GLU A 102 14.01 -14.60 -12.75
CA GLU A 102 14.89 -15.07 -11.67
C GLU A 102 15.97 -14.03 -11.42
N LYS A 103 16.64 -13.56 -12.49
CA LYS A 103 17.70 -12.55 -12.43
C LYS A 103 17.26 -11.24 -11.79
N ILE A 104 16.14 -10.67 -12.21
CA ILE A 104 15.64 -9.41 -11.61
C ILE A 104 15.29 -9.58 -10.12
N SER A 105 14.99 -10.79 -9.68
CA SER A 105 14.52 -11.08 -8.32
C SER A 105 15.64 -11.59 -7.38
N GLU A 106 16.84 -11.79 -7.91
CA GLU A 106 17.99 -12.30 -7.19
C GLU A 106 18.33 -11.43 -5.96
N GLY A 107 18.60 -12.07 -4.83
CA GLY A 107 18.94 -11.39 -3.57
C GLY A 107 17.81 -10.59 -2.89
N ILE A 108 16.58 -10.61 -3.42
CA ILE A 108 15.45 -9.86 -2.86
C ILE A 108 14.42 -10.82 -2.26
N PRO A 109 14.12 -10.75 -0.95
CA PRO A 109 13.21 -11.67 -0.27
C PRO A 109 11.74 -11.28 -0.50
N ARG A 110 11.33 -11.14 -1.76
CA ARG A 110 9.96 -10.80 -2.17
C ARG A 110 9.53 -11.59 -3.40
N PRO A 111 8.21 -11.77 -3.60
CA PRO A 111 7.68 -12.36 -4.83
C PRO A 111 8.11 -11.59 -6.08
N TRP A 112 8.53 -12.31 -7.13
CA TRP A 112 9.05 -11.74 -8.38
C TRP A 112 8.11 -10.72 -9.01
N ARG A 113 6.77 -10.91 -8.88
CA ARG A 113 5.77 -9.98 -9.42
C ARG A 113 5.85 -8.62 -8.75
N LEU A 114 6.01 -8.59 -7.43
CA LEU A 114 6.12 -7.33 -6.68
C LEU A 114 7.42 -6.61 -7.04
N ILE A 115 8.51 -7.37 -7.21
CA ILE A 115 9.81 -6.87 -7.64
C ILE A 115 9.70 -6.25 -9.04
N TYR A 116 9.09 -6.96 -9.98
CA TYR A 116 8.87 -6.45 -11.34
C TYR A 116 8.00 -5.20 -11.37
N TYR A 117 6.89 -5.15 -10.60
CA TYR A 117 6.08 -3.93 -10.49
C TYR A 117 6.87 -2.76 -9.90
N ARG A 118 7.75 -3.04 -8.94
CA ARG A 118 8.62 -2.03 -8.34
C ARG A 118 9.65 -1.52 -9.35
N ALA A 119 10.33 -2.42 -10.07
CA ALA A 119 11.27 -2.09 -11.13
C ALA A 119 10.61 -1.21 -12.19
N ARG A 120 9.44 -1.61 -12.71
CA ARG A 120 8.67 -0.78 -13.64
C ARG A 120 8.44 0.63 -13.09
N LYS A 121 8.03 0.80 -11.83
CA LYS A 121 7.83 2.14 -11.26
C LYS A 121 9.12 2.97 -11.15
N MET A 122 10.26 2.32 -10.91
CA MET A 122 11.56 2.98 -10.76
C MET A 122 12.14 3.44 -12.10
N PHE A 123 11.87 2.69 -13.17
CA PHE A 123 12.42 2.92 -14.50
C PHE A 123 11.40 3.44 -15.52
N ASP A 124 10.19 3.83 -15.11
CA ASP A 124 9.22 4.46 -16.00
C ASP A 124 9.55 5.95 -16.18
N PRO A 125 9.99 6.40 -17.37
CA PRO A 125 10.26 7.82 -17.62
C PRO A 125 8.98 8.67 -17.56
N ASN A 126 7.81 8.04 -17.66
CA ASN A 126 6.51 8.71 -17.54
C ASN A 126 6.05 8.84 -16.08
N ASN A 127 6.85 8.39 -15.11
CA ASN A 127 6.60 8.61 -13.70
C ASN A 127 7.15 9.99 -13.26
N TYR A 128 6.73 10.46 -12.09
CA TYR A 128 7.23 11.70 -11.47
C TYR A 128 7.01 13.01 -12.26
N LYS A 129 6.04 13.05 -13.21
CA LYS A 129 5.66 14.25 -13.99
C LYS A 129 4.94 15.37 -13.20
N GLY A 130 5.00 15.35 -11.87
CA GLY A 130 4.39 16.38 -11.02
C GLY A 130 2.86 16.40 -11.04
N ARG A 131 2.28 17.55 -10.68
CA ARG A 131 0.82 17.76 -10.59
C ARG A 131 0.21 17.82 -11.98
N TYR A 132 -1.07 17.44 -12.10
CA TYR A 132 -1.83 17.62 -13.34
C TYR A 132 -2.29 19.07 -13.47
N THR A 133 -2.03 19.69 -14.62
CA THR A 133 -2.58 20.99 -14.98
C THR A 133 -4.08 20.91 -15.27
N ALA A 134 -4.74 22.06 -15.48
CA ALA A 134 -6.15 22.07 -15.86
C ALA A 134 -6.35 21.44 -17.25
N GLU A 135 -5.45 21.75 -18.18
CA GLU A 135 -5.45 21.27 -19.56
C GLU A 135 -5.26 19.75 -19.60
N GLU A 136 -4.32 19.21 -18.82
CA GLU A 136 -4.11 17.76 -18.73
C GLU A 136 -5.33 17.04 -18.14
N LYS A 137 -6.06 17.65 -17.20
CA LYS A 137 -7.30 17.07 -16.67
C LYS A 137 -8.39 17.01 -17.73
N GLU A 138 -8.54 18.06 -18.53
CA GLU A 138 -9.53 18.09 -19.61
C GLU A 138 -9.16 17.14 -20.75
N GLN A 139 -7.87 17.05 -21.10
CA GLN A 139 -7.37 16.03 -22.05
C GLN A 139 -7.62 14.62 -21.55
N LEU A 140 -7.38 14.35 -20.26
CA LEU A 140 -7.64 13.05 -19.65
C LEU A 140 -9.12 12.66 -19.77
N LYS A 141 -10.05 13.58 -19.48
CA LYS A 141 -11.49 13.34 -19.67
C LYS A 141 -11.82 13.04 -21.13
N LYS A 142 -11.27 13.82 -22.08
CA LYS A 142 -11.47 13.61 -23.52
C LYS A 142 -10.96 12.23 -23.97
N TYR A 143 -9.74 11.85 -23.60
CA TYR A 143 -9.18 10.56 -23.98
C TYR A 143 -9.92 9.39 -23.35
N GLN A 144 -10.40 9.53 -22.10
CA GLN A 144 -11.23 8.50 -21.49
C GLN A 144 -12.58 8.36 -22.20
N ALA A 145 -13.20 9.46 -22.63
CA ALA A 145 -14.43 9.41 -23.41
C ALA A 145 -14.23 8.72 -24.78
N LEU A 146 -13.06 8.89 -25.41
CA LEU A 146 -12.75 8.30 -26.71
C LEU A 146 -12.30 6.83 -26.66
N TYR A 147 -11.53 6.45 -25.65
CA TYR A 147 -10.87 5.14 -25.59
C TYR A 147 -11.32 4.27 -24.40
N GLY A 148 -12.29 4.76 -23.61
CA GLY A 148 -12.71 4.12 -22.38
C GLY A 148 -11.57 4.01 -21.36
N ASN A 149 -11.56 2.91 -20.60
CA ASN A 149 -10.58 2.67 -19.55
C ASN A 149 -9.29 2.02 -20.07
N ASP A 150 -8.91 2.23 -21.35
CA ASP A 150 -7.61 1.82 -21.87
C ASP A 150 -6.49 2.76 -21.36
N TRP A 151 -6.19 2.62 -20.07
CA TRP A 151 -5.19 3.43 -19.39
C TRP A 151 -3.79 3.28 -19.96
N LYS A 152 -3.51 2.18 -20.68
CA LYS A 152 -2.23 1.99 -21.35
C LYS A 152 -2.13 2.94 -22.54
N LYS A 153 -3.15 2.96 -23.40
CA LYS A 153 -3.21 3.91 -24.53
C LYS A 153 -3.23 5.36 -24.07
N ILE A 154 -4.05 5.68 -23.08
CA ILE A 154 -4.13 7.06 -22.54
C ILE A 154 -2.80 7.48 -21.89
N SER A 155 -2.11 6.55 -21.21
CA SER A 155 -0.78 6.80 -20.63
C SER A 155 0.26 7.19 -21.67
N GLU A 156 0.26 6.53 -22.83
CA GLU A 156 1.15 6.83 -23.95
C GLU A 156 0.83 8.20 -24.54
N LEU A 157 -0.45 8.54 -24.73
CA LEU A 157 -0.89 9.85 -25.23
C LEU A 157 -0.56 11.00 -24.27
N MET A 158 -0.72 10.78 -22.96
CA MET A 158 -0.48 11.81 -21.93
C MET A 158 0.97 11.88 -21.46
N SER A 159 1.87 11.01 -21.93
CA SER A 159 3.25 10.90 -21.43
C SER A 159 3.35 10.81 -19.89
N ARG A 160 2.36 10.17 -19.26
CA ARG A 160 2.25 9.97 -17.81
C ARG A 160 1.98 8.51 -17.52
N SER A 161 2.50 7.98 -16.41
CA SER A 161 2.36 6.56 -16.08
C SER A 161 0.88 6.12 -16.04
N ASN A 162 0.60 4.89 -16.49
CA ASN A 162 -0.74 4.29 -16.53
C ASN A 162 -1.47 4.41 -15.18
N LEU A 163 -0.78 4.07 -14.09
CA LEU A 163 -1.34 4.19 -12.75
C LEU A 163 -1.71 5.64 -12.40
N SER A 164 -0.87 6.62 -12.76
CA SER A 164 -1.15 8.03 -12.51
C SER A 164 -2.42 8.49 -13.23
N VAL A 165 -2.55 8.14 -14.51
CA VAL A 165 -3.69 8.50 -15.36
C VAL A 165 -4.98 7.88 -14.82
N ALA A 166 -5.00 6.57 -14.56
CA ALA A 166 -6.16 5.88 -14.01
C ALA A 166 -6.59 6.45 -12.65
N MET A 167 -5.60 6.68 -11.77
CA MET A 167 -5.83 7.28 -10.46
C MET A 167 -6.39 8.68 -10.56
N LYS A 168 -5.85 9.50 -11.47
CA LYS A 168 -6.28 10.88 -11.64
C LYS A 168 -7.68 10.95 -12.22
N PHE A 169 -8.00 10.12 -13.22
CA PHE A 169 -9.34 10.07 -13.77
C PHE A 169 -10.35 9.68 -12.69
N SER A 170 -10.05 8.65 -11.89
CA SER A 170 -10.90 8.26 -10.76
C SER A 170 -11.14 9.39 -9.75
N GLU A 171 -10.22 10.35 -9.62
CA GLU A 171 -10.34 11.54 -8.77
C GLU A 171 -11.15 12.68 -9.42
N ILE A 172 -11.25 12.74 -10.75
CA ILE A 172 -11.87 13.89 -11.47
C ILE A 172 -13.09 13.51 -12.32
N LYS A 173 -13.50 12.23 -12.33
CA LYS A 173 -14.59 11.69 -13.15
C LYS A 173 -15.97 12.30 -12.83
N SER A 174 -16.13 12.93 -11.67
CA SER A 174 -17.39 13.52 -11.22
C SER A 174 -17.15 14.88 -10.56
N ALA A 175 -18.19 15.73 -10.52
CA ALA A 175 -18.18 16.97 -9.77
C ALA A 175 -18.09 16.65 -8.27
N ILE A 176 -16.86 16.60 -7.76
CA ILE A 176 -16.58 16.22 -6.38
C ILE A 176 -16.53 17.46 -5.50
N ASN A 177 -17.18 17.37 -4.34
CA ASN A 177 -17.12 18.42 -3.34
C ASN A 177 -15.73 18.44 -2.69
N TYR A 178 -15.08 19.60 -2.74
CA TYR A 178 -13.87 19.90 -1.98
C TYR A 178 -14.25 20.87 -0.86
N GLY A 179 -13.94 20.53 0.39
CA GLY A 179 -14.35 21.30 1.56
C GLY A 179 -14.79 20.43 2.74
N PRO A 180 -15.29 21.06 3.83
CA PRO A 180 -15.82 20.36 5.00
C PRO A 180 -16.92 19.37 4.62
N TRP A 181 -17.00 18.25 5.34
CA TRP A 181 -18.07 17.26 5.16
C TRP A 181 -19.34 17.77 5.82
N THR A 182 -20.46 17.77 5.09
CA THR A 182 -21.77 18.04 5.71
C THR A 182 -22.21 16.85 6.56
N GLU A 183 -23.27 17.04 7.35
CA GLU A 183 -23.83 15.96 8.16
C GLU A 183 -24.45 14.90 7.25
N GLU A 184 -25.16 15.31 6.19
CA GLU A 184 -25.77 14.41 5.21
C GLU A 184 -24.72 13.55 4.50
N GLU A 185 -23.59 14.14 4.08
CA GLU A 185 -22.49 13.39 3.49
C GLU A 185 -21.89 12.39 4.49
N THR A 186 -21.77 12.79 5.76
CA THR A 186 -21.23 11.93 6.82
C THR A 186 -22.17 10.75 7.09
N GLN A 187 -23.48 10.98 7.13
CA GLN A 187 -24.48 9.92 7.31
C GLN A 187 -24.52 8.95 6.12
N LYS A 188 -24.47 9.47 4.88
CA LYS A 188 -24.37 8.62 3.67
C LYS A 188 -23.13 7.73 3.71
N LEU A 189 -21.97 8.27 4.10
CA LEU A 189 -20.75 7.48 4.24
C LEU A 189 -20.91 6.38 5.30
N MET A 190 -21.47 6.71 6.46
CA MET A 190 -21.67 5.73 7.54
C MET A 190 -22.63 4.62 7.12
N SER A 191 -23.74 4.97 6.47
CA SER A 191 -24.70 4.00 5.93
C SER A 191 -24.05 3.08 4.88
N ALA A 192 -23.36 3.66 3.90
CA ALA A 192 -22.68 2.89 2.85
C ALA A 192 -21.64 1.89 3.41
N VAL A 193 -20.89 2.27 4.45
CA VAL A 193 -19.93 1.38 5.11
C VAL A 193 -20.64 0.28 5.90
N LYS A 194 -21.70 0.61 6.65
CA LYS A 194 -22.52 -0.37 7.39
C LYS A 194 -23.09 -1.43 6.45
N ASP A 195 -23.63 -1.02 5.30
CA ASP A 195 -24.17 -1.95 4.29
C ASP A 195 -23.13 -2.93 3.76
N VAL A 196 -21.93 -2.44 3.46
CA VAL A 196 -20.82 -3.29 2.98
C VAL A 196 -20.47 -4.33 4.02
N ILE A 197 -20.36 -3.92 5.28
CA ILE A 197 -19.97 -4.81 6.37
C ILE A 197 -21.07 -5.84 6.62
N ARG A 198 -22.34 -5.41 6.66
CA ARG A 198 -23.50 -6.32 6.79
C ARG A 198 -23.51 -7.38 5.68
N ARG A 199 -23.30 -7.00 4.41
CA ARG A 199 -23.25 -7.96 3.30
C ARG A 199 -22.11 -8.96 3.44
N LYS A 200 -20.93 -8.52 3.90
CA LYS A 200 -19.80 -9.43 4.12
C LYS A 200 -20.11 -10.45 5.22
N LEU A 201 -20.68 -10.01 6.34
CA LEU A 201 -21.08 -10.91 7.42
C LEU A 201 -22.09 -11.97 6.96
N ILE A 202 -23.09 -11.57 6.16
CA ILE A 202 -24.06 -12.50 5.56
C ILE A 202 -23.37 -13.55 4.68
N THR A 203 -22.30 -13.16 3.98
CA THR A 203 -21.59 -14.05 3.05
C THR A 203 -20.65 -15.01 3.79
N GLU A 204 -20.09 -14.58 4.93
CA GLU A 204 -19.12 -15.36 5.71
C GLU A 204 -19.78 -16.30 6.72
N ASP A 205 -20.95 -15.95 7.29
CA ASP A 205 -21.71 -16.81 8.20
C ASP A 205 -23.23 -16.55 8.13
N PRO A 206 -23.99 -17.37 7.36
CA PRO A 206 -25.43 -17.25 7.21
C PRO A 206 -26.24 -17.46 8.50
N SER A 207 -25.66 -18.09 9.54
CA SER A 207 -26.34 -18.40 10.80
C SER A 207 -26.39 -17.20 11.77
N SER A 208 -25.58 -16.17 11.52
CA SER A 208 -25.53 -14.90 12.28
C SER A 208 -26.82 -14.07 12.21
N LEU A 209 -27.75 -14.42 11.32
CA LEU A 209 -28.99 -13.67 11.04
C LEU A 209 -29.94 -13.61 12.24
N SER A 210 -30.01 -14.68 13.05
CA SER A 210 -30.95 -14.77 14.18
C SER A 210 -30.68 -13.74 15.29
N SER A 211 -29.44 -13.25 15.41
CA SER A 211 -29.05 -12.25 16.42
C SER A 211 -29.17 -10.80 15.95
N LEU A 212 -29.43 -10.57 14.65
CA LEU A 212 -29.36 -9.24 14.02
C LEU A 212 -30.73 -8.57 13.83
N GLU A 213 -31.83 -9.33 13.86
CA GLU A 213 -33.17 -8.80 13.60
C GLU A 213 -33.83 -8.14 14.83
N GLN A 214 -33.28 -8.33 16.04
CA GLN A 214 -33.90 -7.83 17.29
C GLN A 214 -33.23 -6.62 17.94
N SER A 215 -32.15 -6.05 17.38
CA SER A 215 -31.55 -4.84 17.93
C SER A 215 -31.41 -3.72 16.89
N ASP A 216 -32.46 -2.92 16.77
CA ASP A 216 -32.43 -1.57 16.20
C ASP A 216 -31.65 -0.57 17.10
N ARG A 217 -30.98 -1.09 18.14
CA ARG A 217 -30.02 -0.35 18.98
C ARG A 217 -28.61 -0.77 18.61
N ASP A 218 -27.90 0.15 17.96
CA ASP A 218 -26.45 0.14 17.83
C ASP A 218 -25.84 -1.21 17.43
N LEU A 219 -26.10 -1.62 16.17
CA LEU A 219 -25.21 -2.49 15.40
C LEU A 219 -23.85 -1.79 15.25
N TRP A 220 -23.06 -1.81 16.33
CA TRP A 220 -21.70 -1.36 16.30
C TRP A 220 -20.84 -2.57 15.95
N ILE A 221 -20.41 -2.55 14.70
CA ILE A 221 -19.46 -3.48 14.07
C ILE A 221 -18.35 -3.83 15.07
N ASP A 222 -18.13 -5.13 15.28
CA ASP A 222 -17.06 -5.62 16.13
C ASP A 222 -15.73 -4.99 15.71
N ARG A 223 -14.86 -4.69 16.68
CA ARG A 223 -13.66 -3.90 16.50
C ARG A 223 -12.75 -4.51 15.42
N GLU A 224 -12.64 -5.83 15.39
CA GLU A 224 -11.90 -6.60 14.39
C GLU A 224 -12.49 -6.45 12.97
N GLN A 225 -13.81 -6.30 12.86
CA GLN A 225 -14.49 -6.10 11.58
C GLN A 225 -14.26 -4.68 11.01
N LEU A 226 -13.90 -3.69 11.84
CA LEU A 226 -13.59 -2.33 11.40
C LEU A 226 -12.23 -2.22 10.67
N TYR A 227 -11.34 -3.19 10.86
CA TYR A 227 -10.04 -3.26 10.18
C TYR A 227 -10.09 -3.97 8.82
N GLN A 228 -11.23 -4.57 8.48
CA GLN A 228 -11.40 -5.32 7.24
C GLN A 228 -11.26 -4.44 5.99
N PRO A 229 -10.75 -4.99 4.87
CA PRO A 229 -10.61 -4.24 3.63
C PRO A 229 -12.00 -3.87 3.07
N LEU A 230 -12.28 -2.57 2.99
CA LEU A 230 -13.52 -2.03 2.43
C LEU A 230 -13.38 -1.70 0.93
N PRO A 231 -14.39 -1.99 0.09
CA PRO A 231 -14.44 -1.65 -1.32
C PRO A 231 -14.78 -0.17 -1.50
N TRP A 232 -13.78 0.70 -1.31
CA TRP A 232 -13.97 2.16 -1.29
C TRP A 232 -14.58 2.74 -2.57
N THR A 233 -14.39 2.09 -3.72
CA THR A 233 -15.00 2.51 -4.99
C THR A 233 -16.51 2.29 -5.01
N GLU A 234 -17.01 1.25 -4.35
CA GLU A 234 -18.46 1.02 -4.19
C GLU A 234 -19.05 2.04 -3.21
N ILE A 235 -18.35 2.27 -2.10
CA ILE A 235 -18.74 3.28 -1.09
C ILE A 235 -18.78 4.68 -1.71
N GLU A 236 -17.80 5.02 -2.55
CA GLU A 236 -17.79 6.27 -3.32
C GLU A 236 -19.06 6.44 -4.14
N THR A 237 -19.46 5.41 -4.90
CA THR A 237 -20.69 5.45 -5.72
C THR A 237 -21.93 5.68 -4.87
N LYS A 238 -22.03 5.04 -3.69
CA LYS A 238 -23.16 5.25 -2.76
C LYS A 238 -23.17 6.65 -2.14
N VAL A 239 -22.00 7.21 -1.81
CA VAL A 239 -21.89 8.56 -1.25
C VAL A 239 -22.21 9.62 -2.30
N GLY A 240 -21.76 9.40 -3.55
CA GLY A 240 -22.06 10.23 -4.72
C GLY A 240 -21.35 11.59 -4.77
N SER A 241 -21.12 12.25 -3.62
CA SER A 241 -20.56 13.61 -3.57
C SER A 241 -19.04 13.68 -3.35
N ARG A 242 -18.39 12.57 -3.00
CA ARG A 242 -16.98 12.51 -2.57
C ARG A 242 -16.24 11.37 -3.24
N TYR A 243 -14.96 11.61 -3.51
CA TYR A 243 -14.02 10.63 -4.04
C TYR A 243 -13.65 9.56 -3.00
N TRP A 244 -13.37 8.33 -3.43
CA TRP A 244 -13.11 7.20 -2.52
C TRP A 244 -11.99 7.46 -1.51
N ARG A 245 -10.94 8.23 -1.86
CA ARG A 245 -9.88 8.58 -0.90
C ARG A 245 -10.38 9.53 0.18
N GLN A 246 -11.27 10.46 -0.18
CA GLN A 246 -11.92 11.34 0.79
C GLN A 246 -12.82 10.51 1.71
N CYS A 247 -13.61 9.58 1.16
CA CYS A 247 -14.43 8.65 1.95
C CYS A 247 -13.58 7.84 2.94
N LYS A 248 -12.49 7.24 2.46
CA LYS A 248 -11.54 6.49 3.30
C LYS A 248 -10.92 7.35 4.40
N GLN A 249 -10.50 8.57 4.07
CA GLN A 249 -9.91 9.49 5.03
C GLN A 249 -10.92 9.92 6.09
N LYS A 250 -12.14 10.28 5.69
CA LYS A 250 -13.22 10.66 6.60
C LYS A 250 -13.62 9.48 7.48
N TRP A 251 -13.74 8.27 6.92
CA TRP A 251 -14.02 7.05 7.69
C TRP A 251 -12.95 6.80 8.74
N ASN A 252 -11.66 6.88 8.40
CA ASN A 252 -10.59 6.74 9.39
C ASN A 252 -10.70 7.78 10.52
N SER A 253 -11.13 9.00 10.21
CA SER A 253 -11.38 10.04 11.23
C SER A 253 -12.58 9.70 12.12
N ILE A 254 -13.67 9.19 11.55
CA ILE A 254 -14.86 8.75 12.29
C ILE A 254 -14.48 7.57 13.19
N LEU A 255 -13.80 6.57 12.65
CA LEU A 255 -13.33 5.38 13.34
C LEU A 255 -12.43 5.75 14.51
N THR A 256 -11.43 6.62 14.28
CA THR A 256 -10.55 7.10 15.34
C THR A 256 -11.35 7.78 16.45
N ARG A 257 -12.27 8.72 16.11
CA ARG A 257 -13.08 9.42 17.12
C ARG A 257 -13.91 8.46 17.97
N LYS A 258 -14.44 7.39 17.37
CA LYS A 258 -15.25 6.42 18.09
C LYS A 258 -14.41 5.48 18.96
N LEU A 259 -13.30 4.96 18.43
CA LEU A 259 -12.37 4.10 19.18
C LEU A 259 -11.80 4.83 20.41
N THR A 260 -11.50 6.12 20.27
CA THR A 260 -11.04 6.93 21.41
C THR A 260 -12.18 7.45 22.29
N ARG A 261 -13.44 7.03 22.08
CA ARG A 261 -14.63 7.53 22.80
C ARG A 261 -14.72 9.06 22.86
N GLY A 262 -14.28 9.73 21.79
CA GLY A 262 -14.21 11.19 21.70
C GLY A 262 -13.03 11.83 22.45
N GLN A 263 -12.20 11.06 23.16
CA GLN A 263 -11.03 11.57 23.85
C GLN A 263 -10.00 12.10 22.85
N LYS A 264 -9.41 13.25 23.18
CA LYS A 264 -8.36 13.89 22.39
C LYS A 264 -6.99 13.34 22.81
N LEU A 265 -6.67 12.11 22.40
CA LEU A 265 -5.41 11.43 22.75
C LEU A 265 -4.15 12.25 22.43
N TYR A 266 -4.20 13.15 21.44
CA TYR A 266 -3.04 13.91 20.96
C TYR A 266 -3.09 15.42 21.27
N ARG A 267 -3.81 15.85 22.32
CA ARG A 267 -3.79 17.25 22.78
C ARG A 267 -3.36 17.34 24.25
N GLY A 268 -2.73 18.46 24.61
CA GLY A 268 -2.25 18.74 25.97
C GLY A 268 -1.34 17.64 26.51
N THR A 269 -1.44 17.37 27.82
CA THR A 269 -0.69 16.36 28.56
C THR A 269 -0.83 14.95 27.96
N ASN A 270 -2.04 14.56 27.54
CA ASN A 270 -2.29 13.28 26.87
C ASN A 270 -1.50 13.17 25.54
N GLY A 271 -1.38 14.28 24.82
CA GLY A 271 -0.59 14.32 23.59
C GLY A 271 0.90 14.18 23.82
N LEU A 272 1.44 14.74 24.92
CA LEU A 272 2.83 14.51 25.33
C LEU A 272 3.05 13.04 25.70
N ARG A 273 2.21 12.50 26.60
CA ARG A 273 2.27 11.09 27.00
C ARG A 273 2.22 10.14 25.81
N THR A 274 1.34 10.40 24.85
CA THR A 274 1.21 9.56 23.66
C THR A 274 2.45 9.63 22.75
N LYS A 275 3.07 10.80 22.61
CA LYS A 275 4.34 10.94 21.85
C LYS A 275 5.46 10.17 22.54
N ILE A 276 5.57 10.28 23.86
CA ILE A 276 6.54 9.55 24.69
C ILE A 276 6.36 8.05 24.50
N THR A 277 5.14 7.53 24.68
CA THR A 277 4.83 6.11 24.49
C THR A 277 5.18 5.65 23.07
N LEU A 278 4.81 6.44 22.05
CA LEU A 278 5.12 6.11 20.66
C LEU A 278 6.63 6.02 20.40
N ILE A 279 7.43 6.95 20.94
CA ILE A 279 8.89 6.94 20.79
C ILE A 279 9.50 5.72 21.49
N LYS A 280 9.11 5.46 22.75
CA LYS A 280 9.59 4.30 23.52
C LYS A 280 9.28 2.98 22.82
N ARG A 281 8.02 2.78 22.40
CA ARG A 281 7.60 1.57 21.69
C ARG A 281 8.31 1.39 20.36
N LEU A 282 8.50 2.46 19.59
CA LEU A 282 9.25 2.38 18.33
C LEU A 282 10.72 2.00 18.57
N TYR A 283 11.35 2.55 19.60
CA TYR A 283 12.73 2.22 19.95
C TYR A 283 12.89 0.77 20.40
N GLU A 284 11.93 0.25 21.19
CA GLU A 284 11.88 -1.16 21.61
C GLU A 284 11.83 -2.14 20.42
N THR A 285 11.22 -1.75 19.29
CA THR A 285 11.14 -2.63 18.11
C THR A 285 12.50 -2.91 17.46
N LYS A 286 13.51 -2.05 17.67
CA LYS A 286 14.83 -2.12 17.01
C LYS A 286 14.76 -2.31 15.49
N ALA A 287 13.67 -1.83 14.86
CA ALA A 287 13.43 -2.02 13.43
C ALA A 287 14.37 -1.16 12.58
N GLU A 288 15.00 -1.76 11.56
CA GLU A 288 15.86 -1.04 10.61
C GLU A 288 15.07 -0.21 9.59
N ASP A 289 13.80 -0.56 9.33
CA ASP A 289 12.93 0.12 8.39
C ASP A 289 11.48 0.15 8.90
N ALA A 290 10.70 1.14 8.45
CA ALA A 290 9.28 1.27 8.80
C ALA A 290 8.42 0.07 8.36
N SER A 291 8.90 -0.74 7.41
CA SER A 291 8.26 -1.98 6.98
C SER A 291 8.46 -3.15 7.94
N ASP A 292 9.48 -3.09 8.80
CA ASP A 292 9.75 -4.13 9.81
C ASP A 292 9.01 -3.87 11.14
N VAL A 293 8.34 -2.71 11.26
CA VAL A 293 7.58 -2.33 12.46
C VAL A 293 6.20 -2.99 12.46
N ASN A 294 5.86 -3.70 13.55
CA ASN A 294 4.50 -4.13 13.82
C ASN A 294 3.64 -2.94 14.27
N TRP A 295 3.05 -2.23 13.31
CA TRP A 295 2.24 -1.05 13.58
C TRP A 295 0.96 -1.34 14.36
N ASP A 296 0.45 -2.58 14.34
CA ASP A 296 -0.78 -2.96 15.03
C ASP A 296 -0.55 -3.08 16.54
N GLU A 297 0.60 -3.64 16.96
CA GLU A 297 1.03 -3.64 18.37
C GLU A 297 1.18 -2.21 18.94
N ILE A 298 1.82 -1.33 18.17
CA ILE A 298 1.97 0.08 18.55
C ILE A 298 0.59 0.77 18.61
N SER A 299 -0.31 0.42 17.69
CA SER A 299 -1.68 0.92 17.65
C SER A 299 -2.45 0.60 18.92
N ASN A 300 -2.32 -0.64 19.40
CA ASN A 300 -2.98 -1.11 20.62
C ASN A 300 -2.40 -0.40 21.84
N ALA A 301 -1.06 -0.32 21.95
CA ALA A 301 -0.38 0.31 23.08
C ALA A 301 -0.68 1.82 23.26
N ILE A 302 -1.11 2.51 22.20
CA ILE A 302 -1.38 3.96 22.18
C ILE A 302 -2.84 4.31 22.51
N GLY A 303 -3.71 3.31 22.68
CA GLY A 303 -5.13 3.50 22.91
C GLY A 303 -5.96 3.10 21.70
N ASP A 304 -5.62 1.96 21.10
CA ASP A 304 -6.53 1.22 20.23
C ASP A 304 -7.01 1.99 19.01
N VAL A 305 -6.11 2.76 18.40
CA VAL A 305 -6.41 3.59 17.23
C VAL A 305 -6.19 2.82 15.91
N PRO A 306 -6.56 3.38 14.74
CA PRO A 306 -6.20 2.76 13.47
C PRO A 306 -4.69 2.87 13.17
N ARG A 307 -4.07 1.84 12.59
CA ARG A 307 -2.64 1.84 12.18
C ARG A 307 -2.22 3.09 11.39
N ALA A 308 -3.08 3.54 10.46
CA ALA A 308 -2.82 4.71 9.63
C ALA A 308 -2.76 6.01 10.45
N TYR A 309 -3.50 6.05 11.56
CA TYR A 309 -3.47 7.17 12.49
C TYR A 309 -2.11 7.25 13.18
N VAL A 310 -1.61 6.15 13.76
CA VAL A 310 -0.28 6.08 14.39
C VAL A 310 0.83 6.45 13.41
N GLN A 311 0.81 5.87 12.21
CA GLN A 311 1.79 6.18 11.16
C GLN A 311 1.80 7.69 10.80
N THR A 312 0.63 8.31 10.77
CA THR A 312 0.52 9.76 10.54
C THR A 312 1.12 10.57 11.70
N LYS A 313 0.96 10.10 12.94
CA LYS A 313 1.52 10.75 14.13
C LYS A 313 3.03 10.61 14.21
N PHE A 314 3.54 9.42 13.93
CA PHE A 314 4.98 9.19 13.76
C PHE A 314 5.56 10.09 12.67
N TYR A 315 4.90 10.18 11.50
CA TYR A 315 5.37 11.05 10.42
C TYR A 315 5.48 12.52 10.87
N ARG A 316 4.48 13.02 11.61
CA ARG A 316 4.52 14.39 12.17
C ARG A 316 5.65 14.55 13.19
N LEU A 317 5.84 13.60 14.09
CA LEU A 317 6.95 13.60 15.05
C LEU A 317 8.30 13.70 14.32
N LYS A 318 8.53 12.79 13.37
CA LYS A 318 9.73 12.77 12.54
C LYS A 318 9.98 14.12 11.87
N VAL A 319 8.99 14.68 11.19
CA VAL A 319 9.17 15.92 10.42
C VAL A 319 9.36 17.14 11.33
N SER A 320 8.73 17.16 12.50
CA SER A 320 8.80 18.31 13.42
C SER A 320 10.06 18.33 14.28
N PHE A 321 10.56 17.17 14.71
CA PHE A 321 11.62 17.10 15.72
C PHE A 321 12.97 16.65 15.19
N VAL A 322 13.04 15.94 14.05
CA VAL A 322 14.30 15.35 13.56
C VAL A 322 14.91 16.24 12.47
N PRO A 323 16.06 16.90 12.74
CA PRO A 323 16.74 17.71 11.75
C PRO A 323 17.25 16.85 10.59
N LEU A 324 17.11 17.39 9.38
CA LEU A 324 17.59 16.75 8.15
C LEU A 324 17.14 15.29 7.99
N TRP A 325 15.95 14.93 8.50
CA TRP A 325 15.43 13.55 8.53
C TRP A 325 15.46 12.83 7.17
N LYS A 326 15.48 13.56 6.05
CA LYS A 326 15.60 12.97 4.69
C LYS A 326 16.94 12.30 4.43
N ARG A 327 17.99 12.68 5.17
CA ARG A 327 19.36 12.14 5.06
C ARG A 327 19.65 11.04 6.09
N ARG A 328 18.71 10.78 7.00
CA ARG A 328 18.87 9.80 8.07
C ARG A 328 18.20 8.47 7.70
N THR A 329 18.76 7.38 8.20
CA THR A 329 18.11 6.06 8.16
C THR A 329 16.91 6.02 9.10
N PHE A 330 16.07 4.99 8.98
CA PHE A 330 14.92 4.86 9.87
C PHE A 330 15.37 4.65 11.32
N SER A 331 16.38 3.82 11.58
CA SER A 331 16.94 3.62 12.93
C SER A 331 17.52 4.91 13.50
N GLU A 332 18.34 5.65 12.74
CA GLU A 332 18.89 6.95 13.17
C GLU A 332 17.81 7.98 13.52
N ILE A 333 16.65 7.91 12.85
CA ILE A 333 15.50 8.76 13.17
C ILE A 333 14.89 8.36 14.51
N ILE A 334 14.72 7.06 14.77
CA ILE A 334 14.18 6.56 16.03
C ILE A 334 15.16 6.83 17.18
N ASP A 335 16.45 6.58 16.99
CA ASP A 335 17.51 6.85 17.96
C ASP A 335 17.55 8.34 18.31
N TYR A 336 17.51 9.24 17.32
CA TYR A 336 17.44 10.68 17.58
C TYR A 336 16.19 11.06 18.38
N LEU A 337 15.02 10.50 18.02
CA LEU A 337 13.79 10.76 18.77
C LEU A 337 13.89 10.26 20.21
N TYR A 338 14.54 9.12 20.45
CA TYR A 338 14.70 8.54 21.78
C TYR A 338 15.77 9.27 22.62
N GLU A 339 16.92 9.60 22.04
CA GLU A 339 18.03 10.21 22.79
C GLU A 339 17.88 11.72 22.99
N LYS A 340 17.30 12.42 22.00
CA LYS A 340 17.27 13.89 21.99
C LYS A 340 15.87 14.46 22.19
N THR A 341 14.84 13.83 21.63
CA THR A 341 13.48 14.38 21.71
C THR A 341 12.71 13.87 22.93
N LEU A 342 12.93 12.62 23.34
CA LEU A 342 12.22 12.02 24.46
C LEU A 342 12.48 12.74 25.79
N PRO A 343 13.73 13.08 26.19
CA PRO A 343 13.97 13.77 27.45
C PRO A 343 13.24 15.12 27.54
N ASP A 344 13.29 15.93 26.48
CA ASP A 344 12.59 17.21 26.39
C ASP A 344 11.06 17.08 26.48
N LEU A 345 10.50 15.95 26.03
CA LEU A 345 9.07 15.68 26.12
C LEU A 345 8.68 15.21 27.52
N GLU A 346 9.54 14.43 28.18
CA GLU A 346 9.35 13.95 29.56
C GLU A 346 9.47 15.08 30.57
N GLU A 347 10.38 16.04 30.37
CA GLU A 347 10.50 17.24 31.23
C GLU A 347 9.26 18.14 31.15
N LYS A 348 8.58 18.17 29.99
CA LYS A 348 7.37 18.99 29.76
C LYS A 348 6.08 18.32 30.22
N LEU A 349 6.12 17.04 30.59
CA LEU A 349 4.96 16.27 31.02
C LEU A 349 4.75 16.43 32.52
#